data_AF-A0A971G4F3-F1
#
_entry.id   AF-A0A971G4F3-F1
#
_cell.length_a   1.000
_cell.length_b   1.000
_cell.length_c   1.000
_cell.angle_alpha   90.00
_cell.angle_beta   90.00
_cell.angle_gamma   90.00
#
_symmetry.space_group_name_H-M   'P 1'
#
loop_
_entity.id
_entity.type
_entity.pdbx_description
1 polymer ?
#
loop_
_entity_poly.entity_id
_entity_poly.type
_entity_poly.pdbx_seq_one_letter_code
_entity_poly.pdbx_strand_id
1 'polypeptide(L)'
;MSFWCRVLGHRWEGCICRRCSQIRDKKHNYEPVEGKCEQRCTLCGKTEVLPCDWHGCACRRCGAVRDQKHDWISTNECEQVCRICGKEREHHRWQPVDRGVDKCKYCGKIHKLTPDEIMKRDEEWSNGFM
;
A
#
# COMPACT_ATOMS: atom_id res chain seq x y z
N MET A 1 6.53 -41.95 -1.17
CA MET A 1 7.74 -42.13 -0.33
C MET A 1 8.63 -43.18 -0.97
N SER A 2 9.90 -42.87 -1.26
CA SER A 2 10.81 -43.86 -1.87
C SER A 2 11.30 -44.87 -0.82
N PHE A 3 11.38 -46.14 -1.21
CA PHE A 3 11.77 -47.29 -0.36
C PHE A 3 13.06 -47.01 0.44
N TRP A 4 14.05 -46.40 -0.21
CA TRP A 4 15.33 -46.05 0.39
C TRP A 4 15.24 -45.06 1.55
N CYS A 5 14.24 -44.18 1.59
CA CYS A 5 14.06 -43.25 2.71
C CYS A 5 13.45 -43.93 3.95
N ARG A 6 12.68 -45.02 3.76
CA ARG A 6 12.09 -45.78 4.87
C ARG A 6 13.12 -46.68 5.56
N VAL A 7 14.08 -47.21 4.80
CA VAL A 7 15.11 -48.15 5.29
C VAL A 7 16.36 -47.43 5.79
N LEU A 8 16.88 -46.46 5.04
CA LEU A 8 18.17 -45.80 5.33
C LEU A 8 18.01 -44.38 5.88
N GLY A 9 16.78 -43.97 6.21
CA GLY A 9 16.45 -42.60 6.60
C GLY A 9 16.58 -41.59 5.45
N HIS A 10 16.23 -40.34 5.75
CA HIS A 10 16.31 -39.24 4.80
C HIS A 10 17.72 -38.67 4.68
N ARG A 11 18.21 -38.47 3.46
CA ARG A 11 19.45 -37.74 3.16
C ARG A 11 19.11 -36.30 2.77
N TRP A 12 19.09 -35.42 3.76
CA TRP A 12 18.73 -34.02 3.59
C TRP A 12 19.90 -33.18 3.06
N GLU A 13 19.65 -32.36 2.06
CA GLU A 13 20.51 -31.30 1.55
C GLU A 13 19.71 -30.00 1.67
N GLY A 14 19.98 -29.20 2.70
CA GLY A 14 19.13 -28.06 3.06
C GLY A 14 17.69 -28.50 3.40
N CYS A 15 16.71 -28.00 2.65
CA CYS A 15 15.29 -28.29 2.83
C CYS A 15 14.77 -29.46 1.99
N ILE A 16 15.58 -30.04 1.08
CA ILE A 16 15.16 -31.14 0.19
C ILE A 16 15.88 -32.45 0.52
N CYS A 17 15.18 -33.57 0.42
CA CYS A 17 15.81 -34.90 0.50
C CYS A 17 16.25 -35.35 -0.90
N ARG A 18 17.55 -35.60 -1.10
CA ARG A 18 18.08 -36.03 -2.42
C ARG A 18 17.60 -37.42 -2.88
N ARG A 19 17.02 -38.21 -1.97
CA ARG A 19 16.52 -39.57 -2.25
C ARG A 19 15.03 -39.65 -2.61
N CYS A 20 14.21 -38.69 -2.15
CA CYS A 20 12.76 -38.72 -2.36
C CYS A 20 12.19 -37.38 -2.81
N SER A 21 13.03 -36.35 -2.95
CA SER A 21 12.66 -34.96 -3.23
C SER A 21 11.66 -34.36 -2.23
N GLN A 22 11.47 -34.99 -1.07
CA GLN A 22 10.61 -34.47 -0.03
C GLN A 22 11.19 -33.17 0.51
N ILE A 23 10.33 -32.19 0.73
CA ILE A 23 10.68 -30.88 1.28
C ILE A 23 10.29 -30.86 2.75
N ARG A 24 11.13 -30.26 3.60
CA ARG A 24 10.84 -29.99 5.01
C ARG A 24 10.85 -28.48 5.27
N ASP A 25 10.10 -28.03 6.27
CA ASP A 25 9.97 -26.60 6.61
C ASP A 25 11.20 -25.96 7.29
N LYS A 26 12.31 -26.70 7.43
CA LYS A 26 13.52 -26.24 8.12
C LYS A 26 14.72 -26.26 7.17
N LYS A 27 15.67 -25.35 7.41
CA LYS A 27 16.92 -25.20 6.65
C LYS A 27 16.70 -24.87 5.17
N HIS A 28 15.74 -23.99 4.89
CA HIS A 28 15.60 -23.35 3.58
C HIS A 28 16.76 -22.38 3.35
N ASN A 29 17.27 -22.35 2.12
CA ASN A 29 18.23 -21.35 1.66
C ASN A 29 17.47 -20.27 0.88
N TYR A 30 16.98 -19.25 1.58
CA TYR A 30 16.20 -18.16 0.99
C TYR A 30 17.11 -17.09 0.41
N GLU A 31 16.80 -16.66 -0.81
CA GLU A 31 17.41 -15.51 -1.45
C GLU A 31 16.33 -14.48 -1.80
N PRO A 32 16.59 -13.18 -1.61
CA PRO A 32 15.63 -12.14 -1.96
C PRO A 32 15.37 -12.14 -3.47
N VAL A 33 14.11 -11.92 -3.86
CA VAL A 33 13.74 -11.77 -5.26
C VAL A 33 13.84 -10.31 -5.65
N GLU A 34 14.75 -9.99 -6.57
CA GLU A 34 14.95 -8.64 -7.08
C GLU A 34 13.64 -8.02 -7.59
N GLY A 35 13.42 -6.76 -7.23
CA GLY A 35 12.19 -6.02 -7.58
C GLY A 35 10.93 -6.48 -6.85
N LYS A 36 11.04 -7.34 -5.83
CA LYS A 36 9.90 -7.81 -5.05
C LYS A 36 10.20 -7.82 -3.55
N CYS A 37 9.14 -7.70 -2.76
CA CYS A 37 9.22 -7.92 -1.32
C CYS A 37 8.91 -9.39 -1.01
N GLU A 38 9.64 -10.30 -1.65
CA GLU A 38 9.56 -11.74 -1.40
C GLU A 38 10.95 -12.35 -1.44
N GLN A 39 11.13 -13.47 -0.75
CA GLN A 39 12.33 -14.29 -0.84
C GLN A 39 11.94 -15.68 -1.34
N ARG A 40 12.81 -16.31 -2.13
CA ARG A 40 12.60 -17.63 -2.71
C ARG A 40 13.71 -18.57 -2.27
N CYS A 41 13.33 -19.77 -1.86
CA CYS A 41 14.31 -20.79 -1.55
C CYS A 41 14.90 -21.37 -2.83
N THR A 42 16.22 -21.27 -3.02
CA THR A 42 16.88 -21.75 -4.24
C THR A 42 16.88 -23.27 -4.39
N LEU A 43 16.65 -24.01 -3.30
CA LEU A 43 16.63 -25.47 -3.30
C LEU A 43 15.26 -26.07 -3.64
N CYS A 44 14.16 -25.43 -3.21
CA CYS A 44 12.81 -26.00 -3.33
C CYS A 44 11.77 -25.07 -3.95
N GLY A 45 12.12 -23.82 -4.23
CA GLY A 45 11.23 -22.83 -4.83
C GLY A 45 10.19 -22.23 -3.89
N LYS A 46 10.12 -22.65 -2.63
CA LYS A 46 9.22 -22.05 -1.62
C LYS A 46 9.47 -20.55 -1.52
N THR A 47 8.41 -19.75 -1.64
CA THR A 47 8.45 -18.30 -1.52
C THR A 47 7.84 -17.83 -0.21
N GLU A 48 8.40 -16.77 0.36
CA GLU A 48 7.88 -16.11 1.55
C GLU A 48 7.83 -14.60 1.32
N VAL A 49 6.76 -13.96 1.77
CA VAL A 49 6.59 -12.52 1.66
C VAL A 49 7.45 -11.84 2.72
N LEU A 50 8.24 -10.87 2.29
CA LEU A 50 9.01 -9.99 3.16
C LEU A 50 8.23 -8.71 3.44
N PRO A 51 8.43 -8.09 4.61
CA PRO A 51 7.89 -6.77 4.87
C PRO A 51 8.43 -5.77 3.84
N CYS A 52 7.54 -4.93 3.30
CA CYS A 52 7.91 -3.86 2.38
C CYS A 52 8.69 -2.76 3.10
N ASP A 53 9.79 -2.32 2.50
CA ASP A 53 10.55 -1.15 2.94
C ASP A 53 9.93 0.13 2.35
N TRP A 54 9.11 0.80 3.14
CA TRP A 54 8.29 1.93 2.69
C TRP A 54 9.01 3.27 2.81
N HIS A 55 9.05 4.01 1.71
CA HIS A 55 9.45 5.41 1.65
C HIS A 55 8.23 6.26 1.27
N GLY A 56 7.57 6.84 2.28
CA GLY A 56 6.29 7.51 2.10
C GLY A 56 5.20 6.55 1.62
N CYS A 57 4.65 6.80 0.43
CA CYS A 57 3.62 6.00 -0.21
C CYS A 57 4.15 4.88 -1.11
N ALA A 58 5.46 4.80 -1.39
CA ALA A 58 6.04 3.79 -2.29
C ALA A 58 7.05 2.89 -1.59
N CYS A 59 7.13 1.62 -2.01
CA CYS A 59 8.15 0.70 -1.51
C CYS A 59 9.45 0.84 -2.31
N ARG A 60 10.58 0.97 -1.62
CA ARG A 60 11.91 1.10 -2.25
C ARG A 60 12.36 -0.14 -3.02
N ARG A 61 11.86 -1.31 -2.64
CA ARG A 61 12.24 -2.59 -3.25
C ARG A 61 11.35 -2.98 -4.42
N CYS A 62 10.03 -3.02 -4.19
CA CYS A 62 9.09 -3.51 -5.19
C CYS A 62 8.34 -2.42 -5.95
N GLY A 63 8.50 -1.16 -5.59
CA GLY A 63 7.78 -0.04 -6.22
C GLY A 63 6.29 0.00 -5.92
N ALA A 64 5.74 -0.93 -5.13
CA ALA A 64 4.34 -0.93 -4.75
C ALA A 64 3.95 0.41 -4.11
N VAL A 65 2.76 0.90 -4.42
CA VAL A 65 2.23 2.17 -3.92
C VAL A 65 1.03 1.91 -3.02
N ARG A 66 0.93 2.62 -1.89
CA ARG A 66 -0.22 2.60 -0.98
C ARG A 66 -0.88 3.96 -0.91
N ASP A 67 -2.17 4.00 -0.57
CA ASP A 67 -2.97 5.24 -0.51
C ASP A 67 -2.66 6.15 0.68
N GLN A 68 -1.70 5.78 1.53
CA GLN A 68 -1.34 6.52 2.73
C GLN A 68 0.07 7.09 2.64
N LYS A 69 0.32 8.18 3.39
CA LYS A 69 1.63 8.84 3.48
C LYS A 69 2.17 9.33 2.13
N HIS A 70 1.28 9.79 1.26
CA HIS A 70 1.66 10.53 0.06
C HIS A 70 2.23 11.90 0.43
N ASP A 71 3.30 12.28 -0.26
CA ASP A 71 3.89 13.63 -0.19
C ASP A 71 3.36 14.46 -1.37
N TRP A 72 2.30 15.21 -1.12
CA TRP A 72 1.55 15.96 -2.14
C TRP A 72 2.18 17.34 -2.37
N ILE A 73 2.46 17.65 -3.63
CA ILE A 73 2.84 19.00 -4.07
C ILE A 73 1.77 19.54 -5.01
N SER A 74 1.45 20.83 -4.90
CA SER A 74 0.50 21.48 -5.80
C SER A 74 1.13 21.71 -7.17
N THR A 75 0.49 21.21 -8.23
CA THR A 75 0.84 21.53 -9.62
C THR A 75 0.17 22.82 -10.06
N ASN A 76 -1.06 23.03 -9.59
CA ASN A 76 -1.78 24.29 -9.67
C ASN A 76 -2.71 24.44 -8.45
N GLU A 77 -3.54 25.47 -8.45
CA GLU A 77 -4.43 25.80 -7.33
C GLU A 77 -5.54 24.77 -7.04
N CYS A 78 -5.75 23.83 -7.95
CA CYS A 78 -6.82 22.84 -7.90
C CYS A 78 -6.34 21.39 -8.06
N GLU A 79 -5.04 21.17 -8.26
CA GLU A 79 -4.46 19.87 -8.57
C GLU A 79 -3.16 19.66 -7.79
N GLN A 80 -2.97 18.42 -7.33
CA GLN A 80 -1.80 18.00 -6.61
C GLN A 80 -1.27 16.70 -7.20
N VAL A 81 0.06 16.59 -7.23
CA VAL A 81 0.76 15.36 -7.60
C VAL A 81 1.60 14.87 -6.42
N CYS A 82 1.62 13.57 -6.20
CA CYS A 82 2.50 12.97 -5.22
C CYS A 82 3.92 12.91 -5.79
N ARG A 83 4.89 13.61 -5.19
CA ARG A 83 6.28 13.63 -5.70
C ARG A 83 7.02 12.29 -5.58
N ILE A 84 6.45 11.33 -4.86
CA ILE A 84 7.04 10.01 -4.65
C ILE A 84 6.54 9.01 -5.70
N CYS A 85 5.23 8.97 -5.96
CA CYS A 85 4.63 7.95 -6.84
C CYS A 85 3.93 8.51 -8.08
N GLY A 86 3.89 9.83 -8.26
CA GLY A 86 3.24 10.48 -9.40
C GLY A 86 1.71 10.39 -9.40
N LYS A 87 1.09 9.90 -8.33
CA LYS A 87 -0.39 9.87 -8.22
C LYS A 87 -0.90 11.31 -8.26
N GLU A 88 -1.94 11.56 -9.02
CA GLU A 88 -2.59 12.87 -9.12
C GLU A 88 -3.88 12.88 -8.31
N ARG A 89 -4.27 14.06 -7.80
CA ARG A 89 -5.56 14.28 -7.17
C ARG A 89 -6.04 15.72 -7.39
N GLU A 90 -7.35 15.88 -7.43
CA GLU A 90 -7.97 17.20 -7.30
C GLU A 90 -7.88 17.65 -5.84
N HIS A 91 -7.55 18.93 -5.64
CA HIS A 91 -7.53 19.57 -4.34
C HIS A 91 -8.09 20.97 -4.47
N HIS A 92 -9.36 21.15 -4.07
CA HIS A 92 -10.05 22.42 -4.21
C HIS A 92 -10.07 23.19 -2.90
N ARG A 93 -9.78 24.50 -2.97
CA ARG A 93 -10.03 25.43 -1.88
C ARG A 93 -11.48 25.92 -1.94
N TRP A 94 -12.36 25.19 -1.26
CA TRP A 94 -13.79 25.49 -1.16
C TRP A 94 -14.06 26.71 -0.28
N GLN A 95 -14.99 27.56 -0.71
CA GLN A 95 -15.53 28.68 0.07
C GLN A 95 -17.05 28.62 0.04
N PRO A 96 -17.75 28.82 1.17
CA PRO A 96 -19.20 28.83 1.20
C PRO A 96 -19.72 30.04 0.43
N VAL A 97 -20.68 29.81 -0.46
CA VAL A 97 -21.37 30.88 -1.23
C VAL A 97 -22.87 30.89 -0.97
N ASP A 98 -23.44 29.75 -0.60
CA ASP A 98 -24.84 29.61 -0.18
C ASP A 98 -24.98 28.45 0.82
N ARG A 99 -26.14 28.31 1.46
CA ARG A 99 -26.44 27.19 2.35
C ARG A 99 -26.41 25.89 1.55
N GLY A 100 -25.49 25.00 1.91
CA GLY A 100 -25.26 23.74 1.20
C GLY A 100 -24.48 23.86 -0.11
N VAL A 101 -23.92 25.03 -0.43
CA VAL A 101 -23.16 25.22 -1.68
C VAL A 101 -21.83 25.88 -1.39
N ASP A 102 -20.76 25.17 -1.74
CA ASP A 102 -19.40 25.68 -1.73
C ASP A 102 -18.90 25.86 -3.17
N LYS A 103 -18.13 26.93 -3.38
CA LYS A 103 -17.49 27.24 -4.65
C LYS A 103 -15.98 27.25 -4.47
N CYS A 104 -15.26 26.63 -5.39
CA CYS A 104 -13.81 26.70 -5.38
C CYS A 104 -13.36 28.12 -5.73
N LYS A 105 -12.49 28.69 -4.89
CA LYS A 105 -11.97 30.06 -5.06
C LYS A 105 -11.27 30.28 -6.41
N TYR A 106 -10.59 29.25 -6.92
CA TYR A 106 -9.69 29.39 -8.06
C TYR A 106 -10.30 28.94 -9.39
N CYS A 107 -10.99 27.79 -9.43
CA CYS A 107 -11.58 27.27 -10.67
C CYS A 107 -13.10 27.49 -10.77
N GLY A 108 -13.75 27.95 -9.70
CA GLY A 108 -15.19 28.19 -9.70
C GLY A 108 -16.07 26.94 -9.74
N LYS A 109 -15.50 25.72 -9.68
CA LYS A 109 -16.27 24.49 -9.49
C LYS A 109 -17.19 24.63 -8.27
N ILE A 110 -18.29 23.89 -8.29
CA ILE A 110 -19.29 23.89 -7.22
C ILE A 110 -19.28 22.52 -6.55
N HIS A 111 -19.27 22.51 -5.22
CA HIS A 111 -19.47 21.35 -4.38
C HIS A 111 -20.77 21.55 -3.59
N LYS A 112 -21.73 20.65 -3.78
CA LYS A 112 -22.99 20.66 -3.04
C LYS A 112 -22.84 19.73 -1.84
N LEU A 113 -23.02 20.29 -0.65
CA LEU A 113 -22.96 19.51 0.58
C LEU A 113 -24.18 18.60 0.71
N THR A 114 -23.98 17.47 1.37
CA THR A 114 -25.04 16.55 1.78
C THR A 114 -25.86 17.14 2.93
N PRO A 115 -27.09 16.65 3.17
CA PRO A 115 -27.91 17.09 4.31
C PRO A 115 -27.17 17.02 5.65
N ASP A 116 -26.42 15.94 5.89
CA ASP A 116 -25.66 15.73 7.13
C ASP A 116 -24.54 16.76 7.30
N GLU A 117 -23.84 17.10 6.21
CA GLU A 117 -22.78 18.12 6.23
C GLU A 117 -23.36 19.53 6.44
N ILE A 118 -24.54 19.81 5.88
CA ILE A 118 -25.25 21.08 6.13
C ILE A 118 -25.62 21.20 7.60
N MET A 119 -26.22 20.15 8.18
CA MET A 119 -26.60 20.13 9.59
C MET A 119 -25.39 20.37 10.49
N LYS A 120 -24.29 19.64 10.27
CA LYS A 120 -23.06 19.80 11.05
C LYS A 120 -22.50 21.22 10.96
N ARG A 121 -22.51 21.82 9.77
CA ARG A 121 -22.02 23.20 9.58
C ARG A 121 -22.92 24.21 10.30
N ASP A 122 -24.24 24.04 10.22
CA ASP A 122 -25.19 24.92 10.91
C ASP A 122 -25.04 24.83 12.45
N GLU A 123 -24.75 23.65 12.99
CA GLU A 123 -24.41 23.44 14.40
C GLU A 123 -23.10 24.15 14.79
N GLU A 124 -22.03 24.00 14.00
CA GLU A 124 -20.75 24.67 14.25
C GLU A 124 -20.88 26.20 14.28
N TRP A 125 -21.70 26.76 13.40
CA TRP A 125 -21.97 28.21 13.37
C TRP A 125 -22.78 28.65 14.58
N SER A 126 -23.80 27.88 14.97
CA SER A 126 -24.63 28.20 16.14
C SER A 126 -23.82 28.18 17.45
N ASN A 127 -22.86 27.26 17.59
CA ASN A 127 -22.01 27.15 18.77
C ASN A 127 -20.87 28.19 18.83
N GLY A 128 -20.54 28.84 17.70
CA GLY A 128 -19.48 29.87 17.64
C GLY A 128 -19.91 31.28 18.10
N PHE A 129 -21.20 31.48 18.38
CA PHE A 129 -21.76 32.76 18.86
C PHE A 129 -22.20 32.71 20.34
N MET A 130 -21.82 31.66 21.08
CA MET A 130 -21.96 31.53 22.55
C MET A 130 -20.62 31.76 23.23
#